data_AF-G4V4F6-F1
#
_entry.id   AF-G4V4F6-F1
#
_cell.length_a   1.000
_cell.length_b   1.000
_cell.length_c   1.000
_cell.angle_alpha   90.00
_cell.angle_beta   90.00
_cell.angle_gamma   90.00
#
_symmetry.space_group_name_H-M   'P 1'
#
loop_
_entity.id
_entity.type
_entity.pdbx_description
1 polymer ?
#
loop_
_entity_poly.entity_id
_entity_poly.type
_entity_poly.pdbx_seq_one_letter_code
_entity_poly.pdbx_strand_id
1 'polypeptide(L)' 'QHVRYLYRDIYNQEEVVRFDSDVGKYHAVTELGRSDAEVWNSQKEVLQDARAAVDTYCRHNYQAL' A
#
# COMPACT_ATOMS: atom_id res chain seq x y z
N GLN A 1 -18.41 2.43 8.62
CA GLN A 1 -18.04 1.65 7.42
C GLN A 1 -16.55 1.32 7.49
N HIS A 2 -16.17 0.06 7.32
CA HIS A 2 -14.76 -0.34 7.26
C HIS A 2 -14.25 -0.11 5.83
N VAL A 3 -13.32 0.82 5.66
CA VAL A 3 -12.72 1.17 4.37
C VAL A 3 -11.25 0.77 4.44
N ARG A 4 -10.77 0.10 3.40
CA ARG A 4 -9.41 -0.43 3.32
C ARG A 4 -8.75 0.03 2.03
N TYR A 5 -7.55 0.58 2.15
CA TYR A 5 -6.71 0.90 1.00
C TYR A 5 -5.75 -0.27 0.74
N LEU A 6 -5.76 -0.74 -0.51
CA LEU A 6 -4.90 -1.81 -0.99
C LEU A 6 -4.12 -1.32 -2.20
N TYR A 7 -2.79 -1.37 -2.08
CA TYR A 7 -1.88 -1.19 -3.22
C TYR A 7 -1.17 -2.52 -3.47
N ARG A 8 -1.15 -2.94 -4.73
CA ARG A 8 -0.51 -4.18 -5.20
C ARG A 8 0.39 -3.84 -6.36
N ASP A 9 1.67 -4.12 -6.21
CA ASP A 9 2.62 -4.03 -7.30
C ASP A 9 2.74 -5.39 -8.00
N ILE A 10 2.49 -5.39 -9.30
CA ILE A 10 2.35 -6.60 -10.10
C ILE A 10 3.37 -6.56 -11.23
N TYR A 11 4.31 -7.50 -11.21
CA TYR A 11 5.33 -7.68 -12.23
C TYR A 11 5.20 -9.07 -12.85
N ASN A 12 5.18 -9.13 -14.19
CA ASN A 12 5.02 -10.39 -14.93
C ASN A 12 3.81 -11.23 -14.48
N GLN A 13 2.67 -10.56 -14.25
CA GLN A 13 1.42 -11.16 -13.74
C GLN A 13 1.50 -11.74 -12.32
N GLU A 14 2.62 -11.59 -11.62
CA GLU A 14 2.80 -11.98 -10.24
C GLU A 14 2.79 -10.74 -9.34
N GLU A 15 2.08 -10.82 -8.23
CA GLU A 15 2.13 -9.77 -7.22
C GLU A 15 3.43 -9.88 -6.42
N VAL A 16 4.28 -8.86 -6.47
CA VAL A 16 5.61 -8.89 -5.86
C VAL A 16 5.65 -8.13 -4.53
N VAL A 17 4.86 -7.05 -4.39
CA VAL A 17 4.77 -6.23 -3.17
C VAL A 17 3.33 -5.82 -2.92
N ARG A 18 2.93 -5.77 -1.64
CA ARG A 18 1.62 -5.31 -1.20
C ARG A 18 1.73 -4.29 -0.08
N PHE A 19 0.91 -3.24 -0.15
CA PHE A 19 0.55 -2.41 1.00
C PHE A 19 -0.91 -2.61 1.35
N ASP A 20 -1.16 -2.70 2.65
CA ASP A 20 -2.48 -2.83 3.24
C ASP A 20 -2.61 -1.81 4.36
N SER A 21 -3.63 -0.94 4.29
CA SER A 21 -3.87 0.09 5.31
C SER A 21 -4.07 -0.49 6.71
N ASP A 22 -4.58 -1.73 6.82
CA ASP A 22 -4.80 -2.37 8.12
C ASP A 22 -3.47 -2.79 8.77
N VAL A 23 -2.44 -3.02 7.95
CA VAL A 23 -1.07 -3.38 8.38
C VAL A 23 -0.17 -2.15 8.46
N GLY A 24 -0.38 -1.17 7.58
CA GLY A 24 0.33 0.10 7.56
C GLY A 24 1.78 0.02 7.08
N LYS A 25 2.16 -0.99 6.30
CA LYS A 25 3.49 -1.08 5.67
C LYS A 25 3.47 -1.99 4.44
N TYR A 26 4.48 -1.81 3.58
CA TYR A 26 4.71 -2.68 2.44
C TYR A 26 5.26 -4.02 2.93
N HIS A 27 4.81 -5.12 2.32
CA HIS A 27 5.43 -6.43 2.49
C HIS A 27 5.66 -7.06 1.13
N ALA A 28 6.80 -7.74 1.01
CA ALA A 28 7.09 -8.55 -0.14
C ALA A 28 6.16 -9.78 -0.13
N VAL A 29 5.46 -10.00 -1.24
CA VAL A 29 4.62 -11.18 -1.46
C VAL A 29 5.48 -12.32 -1.99
N THR A 30 6.53 -11.98 -2.74
CA THR A 30 7.53 -12.91 -3.27
C THR A 30 8.94 -12.48 -2.85
N GLU A 31 9.93 -13.33 -3.06
CA GLU A 31 11.33 -12.98 -2.79
C GLU A 31 11.79 -11.76 -3.60
N LEU A 32 11.31 -11.62 -4.83
CA LEU A 32 11.69 -10.53 -5.74
C LEU A 32 11.33 -9.15 -5.17
N GLY A 33 10.19 -9.03 -4.47
CA GLY A 33 9.74 -7.77 -3.90
C GLY A 33 10.40 -7.39 -2.57
N ARG A 34 11.35 -8.19 -2.05
CA ARG A 34 11.97 -7.92 -0.73
C ARG A 34 12.68 -6.57 -0.70
N SER A 35 13.55 -6.30 -1.68
CA SER A 35 14.29 -5.04 -1.75
C SER A 35 13.35 -3.84 -1.88
N ASP A 36 12.30 -3.97 -2.70
CA ASP A 36 11.35 -2.88 -2.93
C ASP A 36 10.54 -2.58 -1.67
N ALA A 37 10.06 -3.61 -0.97
CA ALA A 37 9.36 -3.43 0.30
C ALA A 37 10.25 -2.79 1.37
N GLU A 38 11.52 -3.16 1.47
CA GLU A 38 12.49 -2.54 2.40
C GLU A 38 12.72 -1.07 2.05
N VAL A 39 12.99 -0.78 0.78
CA VAL A 39 13.21 0.59 0.29
C VAL A 39 11.99 1.46 0.57
N TRP A 40 10.79 1.05 0.16
CA TRP A 40 9.56 1.83 0.37
C TRP A 40 9.21 2.01 1.86
N ASN A 41 9.48 1.02 2.71
CA ASN A 41 9.28 1.17 4.15
C ASN A 41 10.30 2.09 4.81
N SER A 42 11.52 2.21 4.26
CA SER A 42 12.54 3.14 4.75
C SER A 42 12.29 4.60 4.31
N GLN A 43 11.59 4.79 3.19
CA GLN A 43 11.22 6.11 2.69
C GLN A 43 9.99 6.64 3.42
N LYS A 44 10.22 7.49 4.42
CA LYS A 44 9.19 7.99 5.34
C LYS A 44 8.00 8.63 4.62
N GLU A 45 8.25 9.48 3.63
CA GLU A 45 7.19 10.17 2.88
C GLU A 45 6.30 9.18 2.14
N VAL A 46 6.89 8.23 1.39
CA VAL A 46 6.17 7.17 0.68
C VAL A 46 5.29 6.34 1.62
N LEU A 47 5.85 5.93 2.77
CA LEU A 47 5.11 5.13 3.74
C LEU A 47 3.98 5.93 4.41
N GLN A 48 4.18 7.22 4.66
CA GLN A 48 3.15 8.09 5.24
C GLN A 48 2.01 8.38 4.25
N ASP A 49 2.33 8.62 2.98
CA ASP A 49 1.32 8.84 1.94
C ASP A 49 0.45 7.59 1.75
N ALA A 50 1.06 6.40 1.70
CA ALA A 50 0.34 5.13 1.60
C ALA A 50 -0.61 4.89 2.80
N ARG A 51 -0.16 5.24 4.02
CA ARG A 51 -0.98 5.17 5.24
C ARG A 51 -2.15 6.16 5.21
N ALA A 52 -1.94 7.35 4.67
CA ALA A 52 -2.97 8.39 4.61
C ALA A 52 -4.04 8.11 3.54
N ALA A 53 -3.70 7.34 2.49
CA ALA A 53 -4.58 7.10 1.33
C ALA A 53 -5.96 6.53 1.69
N VAL A 54 -6.09 5.77 2.79
CA VAL A 54 -7.39 5.26 3.24
C VAL A 54 -8.37 6.38 3.59
N ASP A 55 -7.88 7.47 4.18
CA ASP A 55 -8.72 8.61 4.57
C ASP A 55 -8.77 9.68 3.48
N THR A 56 -7.63 10.00 2.87
CA THR A 56 -7.53 11.11 1.90
C THR A 56 -8.09 10.76 0.53
N TYR A 57 -8.04 9.48 0.15
CA TYR A 57 -8.55 9.01 -1.15
C TYR A 57 -9.80 8.16 -0.97
N CYS A 58 -9.72 7.02 -0.27
CA CYS A 58 -10.83 6.07 -0.24
C CYS A 58 -12.06 6.66 0.47
N ARG A 59 -11.92 7.06 1.74
CA ARG A 59 -13.05 7.60 2.51
C ARG A 59 -13.58 8.90 1.91
N HIS A 60 -12.70 9.80 1.51
CA HIS A 60 -13.06 11.04 0.85
C HIS A 60 -13.93 10.80 -0.39
N ASN A 61 -13.51 9.92 -1.30
CA ASN A 61 -14.24 9.65 -2.53
C ASN A 61 -15.54 8.87 -2.28
N TYR A 62 -15.57 7.95 -1.32
CA TYR A 62 -16.81 7.23 -0.97
C TYR A 62 -17.86 8.13 -0.33
N GLN A 63 -17.48 9.19 0.39
CA GLN A 63 -18.42 10.17 0.94
C GLN A 63 -18.96 11.15 -0.10
N ALA A 64 -18.28 11.28 -1.24
CA ALA A 64 -18.72 12.08 -2.38
C ALA A 64 -19.69 11.33 -3.31
N LEU A 65 -19.88 10.03 -3.11
CA LEU A 65 -20.90 9.19 -3.75
C LEU A 65 -22.18 9.15 -2.91
#